data_AF-A0A948DQ04-F1
#
_entry.id   AF-A0A948DQ04-F1
#
_cell.length_a   1.000
_cell.length_b   1.000
_cell.length_c   1.000
_cell.angle_alpha   90.00
_cell.angle_beta   90.00
_cell.angle_gamma   90.00
#
_symmetry.space_group_name_H-M   'P 1'
#
loop_
_entity.id
_entity.type
_entity.pdbx_description
1 polymer ?
#
loop_
_entity_poly.entity_id
_entity_poly.type
_entity_poly.pdbx_seq_one_letter_code
_entity_poly.pdbx_strand_id
1 'polypeptide(L)'
;MDPKKVAKQTLDFYKSTFDNAFNALMLLQEQAQRMMDMSLEQASGMPEEGKKAILEWNKTYRKSSEEFKKAVDESFGRIEEFFAEPVKTKK
;
A
#
# COMPACT_ATOMS: atom_id res chain seq x y z
N MET A 1 8.44 29.76 -12.06
CA MET A 1 8.16 28.38 -12.50
C MET A 1 6.67 28.27 -12.80
N ASP A 2 6.26 27.47 -13.78
CA ASP A 2 4.83 27.20 -14.04
C ASP A 2 4.20 26.49 -12.82
N PRO A 3 3.17 27.06 -12.17
CA PRO A 3 2.50 26.45 -11.02
C PRO A 3 2.00 25.02 -11.27
N LYS A 4 1.55 24.71 -12.50
CA LYS A 4 1.11 23.36 -12.86
C LYS A 4 2.26 22.36 -12.85
N LYS A 5 3.43 22.80 -13.32
CA LYS A 5 4.66 21.99 -13.31
C LYS A 5 5.14 21.71 -11.88
N VAL A 6 5.09 22.72 -11.00
CA VAL A 6 5.45 22.56 -9.58
C VAL A 6 4.47 21.61 -8.88
N ALA A 7 3.16 21.75 -9.13
CA ALA A 7 2.14 20.85 -8.58
C ALA A 7 2.36 19.39 -9.02
N LYS A 8 2.60 19.15 -10.32
CA LYS A 8 2.91 17.83 -10.86
C LYS A 8 4.15 17.21 -10.20
N GLN A 9 5.26 17.96 -10.16
CA GLN A 9 6.50 17.47 -9.55
C GLN A 9 6.33 17.11 -8.06
N THR A 10 5.51 17.88 -7.34
CA THR A 10 5.20 17.61 -5.93
C THR A 10 4.35 16.35 -5.77
N LEU A 11 3.36 16.14 -6.63
CA LEU A 11 2.52 14.93 -6.63
C LEU A 11 3.35 13.68 -6.97
N ASP A 12 4.19 13.76 -8.00
CA ASP A 12 5.09 12.67 -8.40
C ASP A 12 6.03 12.29 -7.24
N PHE A 13 6.55 13.29 -6.51
CA PHE A 13 7.38 13.07 -5.33
C PHE A 13 6.61 12.34 -4.20
N TYR A 14 5.39 12.77 -3.90
CA TYR A 14 4.58 12.12 -2.85
C TYR A 14 4.21 10.68 -3.23
N LYS A 15 3.83 10.44 -4.48
CA LYS A 15 3.51 9.12 -5.00
C LYS A 15 4.71 8.18 -4.90
N SER A 16 5.87 8.62 -5.39
CA SER A 16 7.11 7.84 -5.33
C SER A 16 7.54 7.55 -3.88
N THR A 17 7.45 8.55 -3.00
CA THR A 17 7.78 8.38 -1.57
C THR A 17 6.86 7.36 -0.91
N PHE A 18 5.56 7.46 -1.17
CA PHE A 18 4.58 6.51 -0.67
C PHE A 18 4.83 5.10 -1.20
N ASP A 19 5.03 4.92 -2.50
CA ASP A 19 5.30 3.62 -3.13
C ASP A 19 6.52 2.94 -2.52
N ASN A 20 7.62 3.70 -2.35
CA ASN A 20 8.85 3.17 -1.76
C ASN A 20 8.65 2.76 -0.31
N ALA A 21 8.00 3.60 0.49
CA ALA A 21 7.73 3.30 1.90
C ALA A 21 6.78 2.10 2.05
N PHE A 22 5.72 2.05 1.25
CA PHE A 22 4.76 0.95 1.24
C PHE A 22 5.44 -0.38 0.87
N ASN A 23 6.25 -0.40 -0.19
CA ASN A 23 6.99 -1.59 -0.59
C ASN A 23 7.96 -2.06 0.50
N ALA A 24 8.68 -1.15 1.15
CA ALA A 24 9.56 -1.49 2.28
C ALA A 24 8.78 -2.10 3.45
N LEU A 25 7.62 -1.54 3.80
CA LEU A 25 6.74 -2.08 4.83
C LEU A 25 6.21 -3.48 4.47
N MET A 26 5.82 -3.69 3.21
CA MET A 26 5.34 -5.00 2.75
C MET A 26 6.44 -6.08 2.82
N LEU A 27 7.69 -5.73 2.49
CA LEU A 27 8.82 -6.65 2.64
C LEU A 27 9.08 -7.01 4.11
N LEU A 28 9.05 -6.03 5.01
CA LEU A 28 9.20 -6.26 6.46
C LEU A 28 8.07 -7.13 7.00
N GLN A 29 6.83 -6.86 6.60
CA GLN A 29 5.67 -7.66 6.94
C GLN A 29 5.84 -9.11 6.45
N GLU A 30 6.27 -9.33 5.21
CA GLU A 30 6.49 -10.67 4.68
C GLU A 30 7.55 -11.43 5.49
N GLN A 31 8.64 -10.77 5.85
CA GLN A 31 9.67 -11.39 6.69
C GLN A 31 9.14 -11.72 8.10
N ALA A 32 8.36 -10.82 8.71
CA ALA A 32 7.72 -11.07 10.00
C ALA A 32 6.72 -12.23 9.94
N GLN A 33 5.94 -12.33 8.87
CA GLN A 33 5.03 -13.46 8.62
C GLN A 33 5.79 -14.77 8.53
N ARG A 34 6.90 -14.83 7.77
CA ARG A 34 7.73 -16.04 7.71
C ARG A 34 8.28 -16.45 9.08
N MET A 35 8.76 -15.50 9.89
CA MET A 35 9.24 -15.81 11.25
C MET A 35 8.10 -16.31 12.14
N MET A 36 6.91 -15.73 12.01
CA MET A 36 5.73 -16.17 12.73
C MET A 36 5.33 -17.60 12.31
N ASP A 37 5.27 -17.89 11.02
CA ASP A 37 4.92 -19.21 10.50
C ASP A 37 5.88 -20.29 11.02
N MET A 38 7.20 -20.03 10.98
CA MET A 38 8.21 -20.92 11.57
C MET A 38 8.00 -21.13 13.08
N SER A 39 7.61 -20.08 13.80
CA SER A 39 7.35 -20.16 15.24
C SER A 39 6.08 -20.98 15.54
N LEU A 40 5.05 -20.87 14.70
CA LEU A 40 3.81 -21.64 14.81
C LEU A 40 4.01 -23.12 14.51
N GLU A 41 4.85 -23.46 13.53
CA GLU A 41 5.22 -24.84 13.21
C GLU A 41 5.94 -25.53 14.39
N GLN A 42 6.77 -24.79 15.11
CA GLN A 42 7.53 -25.28 16.26
C GLN A 42 6.74 -25.25 17.58
N ALA A 43 5.58 -24.60 17.60
CA ALA A 43 4.76 -24.45 18.81
C ALA A 43 4.03 -25.77 19.16
N SER A 44 4.67 -26.58 20.01
CA SER A 44 4.14 -27.86 20.49
C SER A 44 2.88 -27.76 21.37
N GLY A 45 2.51 -26.55 21.82
CA GLY A 45 1.38 -26.31 22.73
C GLY A 45 0.21 -25.51 22.15
N MET A 46 0.22 -25.18 20.85
CA MET A 46 -0.83 -24.34 20.27
C MET A 46 -1.99 -25.18 19.69
N PRO A 47 -3.25 -24.91 20.08
CA PRO A 47 -4.43 -25.53 19.48
C PRO A 47 -4.55 -25.21 17.98
N GLU A 48 -5.11 -26.13 17.20
CA GLU A 48 -5.28 -25.98 15.74
C GLU A 48 -6.17 -24.78 15.37
N GLU A 49 -7.22 -24.49 16.13
CA GLU A 49 -8.03 -23.29 15.97
C GLU A 49 -7.20 -22.00 16.09
N GLY A 50 -6.24 -21.97 17.02
CA GLY A 50 -5.35 -20.84 17.21
C GLY A 50 -4.42 -20.62 16.02
N LYS A 51 -3.82 -21.70 15.50
CA LYS A 51 -3.01 -21.65 14.28
C LYS A 51 -3.82 -21.15 13.10
N LYS A 52 -5.03 -21.68 12.92
CA LYS A 52 -5.94 -21.26 11.84
C LYS A 52 -6.31 -19.79 11.92
N ALA A 53 -6.65 -19.29 13.12
CA ALA A 53 -6.98 -17.89 13.33
C ALA A 53 -5.83 -16.94 12.94
N ILE A 54 -4.59 -17.32 13.28
CA ILE A 54 -3.40 -16.52 12.94
C ILE A 54 -3.16 -16.52 11.42
N LEU A 55 -3.29 -17.67 10.75
CA LEU A 55 -3.16 -17.77 9.29
C LEU A 55 -4.24 -16.95 8.56
N GLU A 56 -5.49 -16.98 9.04
CA GLU A 56 -6.58 -16.17 8.50
C GLU A 56 -6.36 -14.67 8.73
N TRP A 57 -5.85 -14.30 9.90
CA TRP A 57 -5.48 -12.92 10.20
C TRP A 57 -4.37 -12.43 9.25
N ASN A 58 -3.32 -13.23 9.02
CA ASN A 58 -2.24 -12.90 8.09
C ASN A 58 -2.75 -12.68 6.65
N LYS A 59 -3.65 -13.55 6.18
CA LYS A 59 -4.28 -13.40 4.86
C LYS A 59 -5.11 -12.12 4.77
N THR A 60 -5.91 -11.85 5.80
CA THR A 60 -6.75 -10.66 5.86
C THR A 60 -5.90 -9.40 5.87
N TYR A 61 -4.84 -9.37 6.68
CA TYR A 61 -3.94 -8.24 6.78
C TYR A 61 -3.25 -7.93 5.43
N ARG A 62 -2.74 -8.96 4.73
CA ARG A 62 -2.18 -8.79 3.38
C ARG A 62 -3.20 -8.20 2.41
N LYS A 63 -4.42 -8.74 2.38
CA LYS A 63 -5.50 -8.24 1.52
C LYS A 63 -5.83 -6.76 1.83
N SER A 64 -5.95 -6.41 3.11
CA SER A 64 -6.22 -5.03 3.52
C SER A 64 -5.11 -4.06 3.11
N SER A 65 -3.84 -4.48 3.16
CA SER A 65 -2.72 -3.67 2.67
C SER A 65 -2.80 -3.42 1.15
N GLU A 66 -3.16 -4.45 0.36
CA GLU A 66 -3.35 -4.31 -1.09
C GLU A 66 -4.53 -3.37 -1.43
N GLU A 67 -5.65 -3.49 -0.71
CA GLU A 67 -6.80 -2.60 -0.85
C GLU A 67 -6.44 -1.15 -0.49
N PHE A 68 -5.66 -0.95 0.57
CA PHE A 68 -5.17 0.37 0.95
C PHE A 68 -4.28 0.99 -0.15
N LYS A 69 -3.32 0.21 -0.68
CA LYS A 69 -2.46 0.65 -1.80
C LYS A 69 -3.30 1.09 -3.00
N LYS A 70 -4.28 0.26 -3.38
CA LYS A 70 -5.20 0.56 -4.48
C LYS A 70 -5.96 1.87 -4.26
N ALA A 71 -6.50 2.08 -3.06
CA ALA A 71 -7.23 3.31 -2.74
C ALA A 71 -6.34 4.57 -2.81
N VAL A 72 -5.07 4.46 -2.41
CA VAL A 72 -4.09 5.54 -2.54
C VAL A 72 -3.75 5.81 -4.01
N ASP A 73 -3.52 4.76 -4.80
CA ASP A 73 -3.22 4.89 -6.24
C ASP A 73 -4.36 5.54 -7.02
N GLU A 74 -5.60 5.13 -6.74
CA GLU A 74 -6.79 5.75 -7.31
C GLU A 74 -6.91 7.23 -6.88
N SER A 75 -6.52 7.57 -5.66
CA SER A 75 -6.53 8.95 -5.19
C SER A 75 -5.50 9.82 -5.91
N PHE A 76 -4.29 9.31 -6.12
CA PHE A 76 -3.29 9.99 -6.95
C PHE A 76 -3.78 10.15 -8.40
N GLY A 77 -4.38 9.11 -8.99
CA GLY A 77 -4.95 9.18 -10.34
C GLY A 77 -6.01 10.27 -10.49
N ARG A 78 -6.96 10.36 -9.55
CA ARG A 78 -7.98 11.43 -9.54
C ARG A 78 -7.38 12.82 -9.45
N ILE A 79 -6.33 13.00 -8.65
CA ILE A 79 -5.65 14.29 -8.51
C ILE A 79 -4.90 14.63 -9.80
N GLU A 80 -4.20 13.67 -10.41
CA GLU A 80 -3.53 13.83 -11.70
C GLU A 80 -4.53 14.25 -12.80
N GLU A 81 -5.70 13.62 -12.88
CA GLU A 81 -6.78 13.97 -13.81
C GLU A 81 -7.30 15.39 -13.60
N PHE A 82 -7.55 15.79 -12.35
CA PHE A 82 -8.00 17.15 -12.01
C PHE A 82 -7.01 18.23 -12.49
N PHE A 83 -5.70 17.98 -12.35
CA PHE A 83 -4.67 18.91 -12.82
C PHE A 83 -4.38 18.83 -14.33
N ALA A 84 -4.79 17.74 -14.99
CA ALA A 84 -4.65 17.53 -16.42
C ALA A 84 -5.74 18.23 -17.27
N GLU A 85 -6.84 18.72 -16.66
CA GLU A 85 -7.87 19.43 -17.43
C GLU A 85 -7.28 20.66 -18.18
N PRO A 86 -7.45 20.72 -19.52
CA PRO A 86 -7.02 21.85 -20.31
C PRO A 86 -7.94 23.06 -20.04
N VAL A 87 -7.28 24.22 -19.99
CA VAL A 87 -7.86 25.56 -20.11
C VAL A 87 -9.03 25.50 -21.09
N LYS A 88 -10.27 25.71 -20.62
CA LYS A 88 -11.41 25.94 -21.50
C LYS A 88 -11.07 27.15 -22.38
N THR A 89 -10.64 26.88 -23.60
CA THR A 89 -10.49 27.86 -24.66
C THR A 89 -11.89 28.38 -24.96
N LYS A 90 -12.27 29.48 -24.28
CA LYS A 90 -13.34 30.34 -24.77
C LYS A 90 -12.79 31.04 -26.01
N LYS A 91 -13.17 30.54 -27.19
CA LYS A 91 -13.27 31.36 -28.40
C LYS A 91 -14.74 31.65 -28.63
#